data_AF-A0A3A9Z3Y7-F1
#
_entry.id   AF-A0A3A9Z3Y7-F1
#
_cell.length_a   1.000
_cell.length_b   1.000
_cell.length_c   1.000
_cell.angle_alpha   90.00
_cell.angle_beta   90.00
_cell.angle_gamma   90.00
#
_symmetry.space_group_name_H-M   'P 1'
#
loop_
_entity.id
_entity.type
_entity.pdbx_description
1 polymer ?
#
loop_
_entity_poly.entity_id
_entity_poly.type
_entity_poly.pdbx_seq_one_letter_code
_entity_poly.pdbx_strand_id
1 'polypeptide(L)'
;MLIPAALGGSALLCAAGAWLVGGEPGDRDALVPRVLVAVAAFAAVAGAALLRRWDLEAGRQVARERAAKAGMSWQVEERQAELEEAQELVAALEEKIRGKRADLGRLRSEHADLLRRYATAESERAKALEGRRRLAIEAAEPAKALPARATDHRAANGAPTPLTYLQAYEALNRLSRNAARQREAEAASAYRESEPYVRPRPEALPEGQRPRGLPAAPQRTGGFDFFGTGKVAGQRRAREETSERG
;
A
#
# COMPACT_ATOMS: atom_id res chain seq x y z
N MET A 1 30.48 25.45 47.47
CA MET A 1 31.86 25.03 47.81
C MET A 1 32.34 25.51 49.18
N LEU A 2 31.66 26.45 49.87
CA LEU A 2 32.13 26.96 51.16
C LEU A 2 31.74 26.10 52.39
N ILE A 3 30.70 25.28 52.30
CA ILE A 3 30.09 24.62 53.48
C ILE A 3 31.06 23.64 54.19
N PRO A 4 31.78 22.73 53.49
CA PRO A 4 32.66 21.77 54.17
C PRO A 4 33.94 22.41 54.73
N ALA A 5 34.51 23.37 54.01
CA ALA A 5 35.68 24.11 54.45
C ALA A 5 35.38 25.03 55.64
N ALA A 6 34.17 25.63 55.66
CA ALA A 6 33.70 26.44 56.79
C ALA A 6 33.52 25.60 58.06
N LEU A 7 32.98 24.38 57.96
CA LEU A 7 32.81 23.46 59.10
C LEU A 7 34.16 22.99 59.68
N GLY A 8 35.11 22.61 58.82
CA GLY A 8 36.46 22.26 59.27
C GLY A 8 37.20 23.44 59.91
N GLY A 9 37.08 24.64 59.30
CA GLY A 9 37.65 25.87 59.81
C GLY A 9 37.04 26.33 61.14
N SER A 10 35.71 26.26 61.29
CA SER A 10 35.03 26.61 62.54
C SER A 10 35.38 25.64 63.67
N ALA A 11 35.56 24.34 63.37
CA ALA A 11 35.96 23.36 64.37
C ALA A 11 37.40 23.59 64.87
N LEU A 12 38.34 23.92 63.97
CA LEU A 12 39.70 24.31 64.34
C LEU A 12 39.72 25.63 65.13
N LEU A 13 38.87 26.61 64.77
CA LEU A 13 38.72 27.86 65.52
C LEU A 13 38.16 27.62 66.93
N CYS A 14 37.15 26.77 67.10
CA CYS A 14 36.64 26.38 68.42
C CYS A 14 37.71 25.65 69.26
N ALA A 15 38.54 24.81 68.64
CA ALA A 15 39.65 24.13 69.30
C ALA A 15 40.75 25.10 69.74
N ALA A 16 41.12 26.07 68.89
CA ALA A 16 42.05 27.15 69.24
C ALA A 16 41.49 28.02 70.38
N GLY A 17 40.19 28.36 70.33
CA GLY A 17 39.51 29.11 71.39
C GLY A 17 39.52 28.39 72.75
N ALA A 18 39.31 27.06 72.77
CA ALA A 18 39.37 26.25 73.99
C ALA A 18 40.79 26.18 74.61
N TRP A 19 41.82 26.36 73.80
CA TRP A 19 43.21 26.47 74.25
C TRP A 19 43.55 27.87 74.79
N LEU A 20 42.98 28.93 74.21
CA LEU A 20 43.27 30.33 74.56
C LEU A 20 42.54 30.83 75.83
N VAL A 21 41.36 30.29 76.16
CA VAL A 21 40.51 30.83 77.25
C VAL A 21 40.74 30.16 78.63
N GLY A 22 41.37 28.98 78.69
CA GLY A 22 41.62 28.25 79.95
C GLY A 22 43.04 28.42 80.51
N GLY A 23 43.50 29.66 80.63
CA GLY A 23 44.86 30.00 81.04
C GLY A 23 45.06 30.08 82.55
N GLU A 24 45.15 28.93 83.22
CA GLU A 24 45.91 28.79 84.48
C GLU A 24 46.63 27.42 84.42
N PRO A 25 47.98 27.38 84.46
CA PRO A 25 48.76 26.17 84.28
C PRO A 25 48.77 25.32 85.56
N GLY A 26 47.67 24.60 85.83
CA GLY A 26 47.59 23.70 86.99
C GLY A 26 46.35 22.80 87.07
N ASP A 27 45.30 23.06 86.28
CA ASP A 27 44.02 22.38 86.45
C ASP A 27 43.89 21.11 85.58
N ARG A 28 43.91 19.93 86.22
CA ARG A 28 43.82 18.63 85.54
C ARG A 28 42.45 18.38 84.92
N ASP A 29 41.41 19.04 85.43
CA ASP A 29 40.02 18.86 84.99
C ASP A 29 39.76 19.52 83.61
N ALA A 30 40.59 20.48 83.21
CA ALA A 30 40.50 21.16 81.90
C ALA A 30 41.10 20.36 80.73
N LEU A 31 41.80 19.25 80.99
CA LEU A 31 42.45 18.44 79.94
C LEU A 31 41.45 17.60 79.14
N VAL A 32 40.46 17.01 79.82
CA VAL A 32 39.43 16.17 79.20
C VAL A 32 38.64 16.91 78.11
N PRO A 33 38.08 18.12 78.34
CA PRO A 33 37.35 18.84 77.30
C PRO A 33 38.26 19.27 76.13
N ARG A 34 39.53 19.59 76.38
CA ARG A 34 40.47 19.98 75.31
C ARG A 34 40.79 18.83 74.37
N VAL A 35 41.03 17.64 74.92
CA VAL A 35 41.27 16.44 74.11
C VAL A 35 40.03 16.11 73.27
N LEU A 36 38.83 16.20 73.86
CA LEU A 36 37.58 15.92 73.15
C LEU A 36 37.34 16.91 72.00
N VAL A 37 37.59 18.21 72.22
CA VAL A 37 37.46 19.23 71.17
C VAL A 37 38.52 19.03 70.08
N ALA A 38 39.75 18.66 70.43
CA ALA A 38 40.79 18.36 69.44
C ALA A 38 40.44 17.16 68.55
N VAL A 39 39.89 16.09 69.14
CA VAL A 39 39.40 14.92 68.39
C VAL A 39 38.22 15.30 67.49
N ALA A 40 37.27 16.11 67.98
CA ALA A 40 36.15 16.59 67.18
C ALA A 40 36.60 17.47 65.99
N ALA A 41 37.57 18.35 66.21
CA ALA A 41 38.14 19.17 65.14
C ALA A 41 38.87 18.33 64.10
N PHE A 42 39.65 17.33 64.53
CA PHE A 42 40.30 16.39 63.61
C PHE A 42 39.29 15.60 62.78
N ALA A 43 38.21 15.11 63.40
CA ALA A 43 37.13 14.40 62.70
C ALA A 43 36.42 15.30 61.68
N ALA A 44 36.16 16.57 62.02
CA ALA A 44 35.55 17.54 61.09
C ALA A 44 36.46 17.84 59.88
N VAL A 45 37.77 17.99 60.09
CA VAL A 45 38.74 18.20 59.01
C VAL A 45 38.86 16.96 58.12
N ALA A 46 38.91 15.76 58.71
CA ALA A 46 38.94 14.51 57.96
C ALA A 46 37.67 14.31 57.11
N GLY A 47 36.49 14.59 57.68
CA GLY A 47 35.21 14.55 56.96
C GLY A 47 35.17 15.56 55.80
N ALA A 48 35.62 16.79 56.03
CA ALA A 48 35.70 17.81 54.99
C ALA A 48 36.67 17.43 53.85
N ALA A 49 37.82 16.83 54.19
CA ALA A 49 38.79 16.37 53.20
C ALA A 49 38.25 15.21 52.35
N LEU A 50 37.53 14.26 52.97
CA LEU A 50 36.91 13.14 52.25
C LEU A 50 35.84 13.63 51.29
N LEU A 51 34.93 14.50 51.73
CA LEU A 51 33.92 15.12 50.87
C LEU A 51 34.56 15.89 49.71
N ARG A 52 35.66 16.61 49.98
CA ARG A 52 36.40 17.33 48.94
C ARG A 52 37.00 16.38 47.90
N ARG A 53 37.52 15.23 48.32
CA ARG A 53 38.05 14.22 47.40
C ARG A 53 36.93 13.64 46.53
N TRP A 54 35.77 13.34 47.13
CA TRP A 54 34.60 12.80 46.42
C TRP A 54 34.04 13.81 45.42
N ASP A 55 33.98 15.10 45.76
CA ASP A 55 33.55 16.16 44.85
C ASP A 55 34.45 16.27 43.61
N LEU A 56 35.78 16.16 43.80
CA LEU A 56 36.74 16.21 42.71
C LEU A 56 36.66 14.96 41.82
N GLU A 57 36.47 13.78 42.42
CA GLU A 57 36.30 12.53 41.68
C GLU A 57 34.99 12.52 40.88
N ALA A 58 33.89 12.98 41.46
CA ALA A 58 32.62 13.13 40.76
C ALA A 58 32.72 14.13 39.60
N GLY A 59 33.38 15.28 39.80
CA GLY A 59 33.62 16.25 38.74
C GLY A 59 34.47 15.69 37.60
N ARG A 60 35.52 14.93 37.92
CA ARG A 60 36.35 14.23 36.93
C ARG A 60 35.55 13.18 36.16
N GLN A 61 34.68 12.43 36.82
CA GLN A 61 33.85 11.43 36.16
C GLN A 61 32.87 12.09 35.19
N VAL A 62 32.16 13.15 35.60
CA VAL A 62 31.24 13.88 34.70
C VAL A 62 31.99 14.50 33.53
N ALA A 63 33.20 15.02 33.74
CA ALA A 63 34.02 15.55 32.66
C ALA A 63 34.42 14.44 31.66
N ARG A 64 34.79 13.25 32.15
CA ARG A 64 35.09 12.08 31.30
C ARG A 64 33.86 11.63 30.51
N GLU A 65 32.70 11.53 31.15
CA GLU A 65 31.45 11.16 30.47
C GLU A 65 31.03 12.19 29.42
N ARG A 66 31.20 13.49 29.70
CA ARG A 66 30.93 14.54 28.71
C ARG A 66 31.91 14.48 27.55
N ALA A 67 33.20 14.26 27.81
CA ALA A 67 34.20 14.09 26.76
C ALA A 67 33.91 12.84 25.91
N ALA A 68 33.52 11.73 26.55
CA ALA A 68 33.10 10.52 25.86
C ALA A 68 31.84 10.76 25.00
N LYS A 69 30.81 11.43 25.55
CA LYS A 69 29.58 11.77 24.80
C LYS A 69 29.86 12.69 23.60
N ALA A 70 30.73 13.69 23.75
CA ALA A 70 31.15 14.56 22.65
C ALA A 70 31.94 13.78 21.58
N GLY A 71 32.72 12.78 21.97
CA GLY A 71 33.37 11.85 21.05
C GLY A 71 32.39 10.91 20.34
N MET A 72 31.23 10.61 20.93
CA MET A 72 30.22 9.74 20.31
C MET A 72 29.32 10.50 19.33
N SER A 73 29.07 11.80 19.54
CA SER A 73 28.20 12.56 18.62
C SER A 73 28.77 12.60 17.20
N TRP A 74 30.09 12.80 17.05
CA TRP A 74 30.70 12.79 15.72
C TRP A 74 30.61 11.41 15.05
N GLN A 75 30.78 10.33 15.81
CA GLN A 75 30.64 8.97 15.30
C GLN A 75 29.20 8.70 14.85
N VAL A 76 28.22 9.17 15.60
CA VAL A 76 26.81 9.02 15.24
C VAL A 76 26.48 9.83 13.98
N GLU A 77 27.00 11.05 13.87
CA GLU A 77 26.85 11.88 12.66
C GLU A 77 27.46 11.20 11.42
N GLU A 78 28.64 10.60 11.55
CA GLU A 78 29.29 9.86 10.46
C GLU A 78 28.47 8.61 10.07
N ARG A 79 28.03 7.82 11.06
CA ARG A 79 27.17 6.65 10.80
C ARG A 79 25.83 7.03 10.20
N GLN A 80 25.29 8.19 10.58
CA GLN A 80 24.07 8.70 10.00
C GLN A 80 24.27 9.08 8.54
N ALA A 81 25.39 9.73 8.19
CA ALA A 81 25.75 10.02 6.81
C ALA A 81 25.93 8.73 5.97
N GLU A 82 26.65 7.73 6.51
CA GLU A 82 26.79 6.41 5.85
C GLU A 82 25.43 5.72 5.60
N LEU A 83 24.49 5.83 6.55
CA LEU A 83 23.14 5.28 6.40
C LEU A 83 22.32 6.02 5.34
N GLU A 84 22.43 7.34 5.29
CA GLU A 84 21.76 8.18 4.28
C GLU A 84 22.28 7.84 2.88
N GLU A 85 23.60 7.73 2.69
CA GLU A 85 24.20 7.28 1.42
C GLU A 85 23.72 5.87 1.02
N ALA A 86 23.67 4.93 1.96
CA ALA A 86 23.18 3.58 1.70
C ALA A 86 21.70 3.58 1.30
N GLN A 87 20.87 4.40 1.94
CA GLN A 87 19.45 4.54 1.62
C GLN A 87 19.24 5.15 0.24
N GLU A 88 20.04 6.14 -0.15
CA GLU A 88 20.01 6.72 -1.50
C GLU A 88 20.34 5.69 -2.58
N LEU A 89 21.36 4.85 -2.34
CA LEU A 89 21.73 3.76 -3.26
C LEU A 89 20.62 2.72 -3.38
N VAL A 90 20.00 2.33 -2.27
CA VAL A 90 18.85 1.41 -2.27
C VAL A 90 17.69 2.02 -3.06
N ALA A 91 17.33 3.26 -2.80
CA ALA A 91 16.25 3.96 -3.52
C ALA A 91 16.52 4.05 -5.02
N ALA A 92 17.75 4.35 -5.43
CA ALA A 92 18.15 4.40 -6.83
C ALA A 92 18.04 3.03 -7.52
N LEU A 93 18.39 1.94 -6.83
CA LEU A 93 18.24 0.58 -7.34
C LEU A 93 16.78 0.14 -7.42
N GLU A 94 15.97 0.49 -6.42
CA GLU A 94 14.53 0.21 -6.43
C GLU A 94 13.82 0.90 -7.59
N GLU A 95 14.17 2.15 -7.90
CA GLU A 95 13.62 2.86 -9.04
C GLU A 95 14.02 2.20 -10.36
N LYS A 96 15.28 1.76 -10.50
CA LYS A 96 15.73 0.99 -11.67
C LYS A 96 14.94 -0.31 -11.81
N ILE A 97 14.73 -1.06 -10.72
CA ILE A 97 13.95 -2.31 -10.74
C ILE A 97 12.50 -2.03 -11.12
N ARG A 98 11.89 -0.97 -10.57
CA ARG A 98 10.54 -0.53 -10.89
C ARG A 98 10.40 -0.18 -12.38
N GLY A 99 11.36 0.58 -12.92
CA GLY A 99 11.46 0.89 -14.34
C GLY A 99 11.56 -0.38 -15.20
N LYS A 100 12.46 -1.32 -14.85
CA LYS A 100 12.59 -2.59 -15.59
C LYS A 100 11.35 -3.46 -15.53
N ARG A 101 10.62 -3.47 -14.41
CA ARG A 101 9.34 -4.18 -14.29
C ARG A 101 8.27 -3.56 -15.19
N ALA A 102 8.22 -2.23 -15.28
CA ALA A 102 7.33 -1.53 -16.20
C ALA A 102 7.68 -1.81 -17.67
N ASP A 103 8.97 -1.76 -18.03
CA ASP A 103 9.46 -2.10 -19.37
C ASP A 103 9.10 -3.52 -19.77
N LEU A 104 9.28 -4.51 -18.87
CA LEU A 104 8.88 -5.89 -19.12
C LEU A 104 7.37 -6.05 -19.32
N GLY A 105 6.57 -5.33 -18.54
CA GLY A 105 5.12 -5.29 -18.71
C GLY A 105 4.75 -4.78 -20.11
N ARG A 106 5.34 -3.65 -20.52
CA ARG A 106 5.15 -3.05 -21.84
C ARG A 106 5.56 -3.99 -22.98
N LEU A 107 6.73 -4.64 -22.87
CA LEU A 107 7.22 -5.57 -23.90
C LEU A 107 6.31 -6.80 -24.04
N ARG A 108 5.76 -7.30 -22.92
CA ARG A 108 4.77 -8.39 -22.93
C ARG A 108 3.47 -7.98 -23.60
N SER A 109 2.97 -6.76 -23.35
CA SER A 109 1.78 -6.26 -24.06
C SER A 109 2.02 -6.06 -25.55
N GLU A 110 3.18 -5.49 -25.93
CA GLU A 110 3.55 -5.33 -27.34
C GLU A 110 3.66 -6.68 -28.05
N HIS A 111 4.25 -7.67 -27.39
CA HIS A 111 4.33 -9.03 -27.91
C HIS A 111 2.94 -9.67 -28.09
N ALA A 112 2.04 -9.52 -27.12
CA ALA A 112 0.67 -10.01 -27.23
C ALA A 112 -0.08 -9.34 -28.40
N ASP A 113 0.12 -8.04 -28.59
CA ASP A 113 -0.49 -7.31 -29.70
C ASP A 113 0.08 -7.73 -31.06
N LEU A 114 1.39 -7.97 -31.16
CA LEU A 114 2.02 -8.55 -32.35
C LEU A 114 1.43 -9.92 -32.70
N LEU A 115 1.27 -10.80 -31.70
CA LEU A 115 0.67 -12.12 -31.91
C LEU A 115 -0.79 -12.03 -32.38
N ARG A 116 -1.58 -11.14 -31.80
CA ARG A 116 -2.97 -10.88 -32.25
C ARG A 116 -3.00 -10.41 -33.70
N ARG A 117 -2.17 -9.42 -34.06
CA ARG A 117 -2.08 -8.89 -35.43
C ARG A 117 -1.64 -9.96 -36.42
N TYR A 118 -0.64 -10.77 -36.07
CA TYR A 118 -0.19 -11.87 -36.91
C TYR A 118 -1.27 -12.95 -37.09
N ALA A 119 -1.93 -13.36 -35.99
CA ALA A 119 -3.02 -14.33 -36.04
C ALA A 119 -4.20 -13.83 -36.89
N THR A 120 -4.55 -12.54 -36.79
CA THR A 120 -5.55 -11.92 -37.66
C THR A 120 -5.08 -11.93 -39.12
N ALA A 121 -3.83 -11.52 -39.40
CA ALA A 121 -3.29 -11.52 -40.75
C ALA A 121 -3.29 -12.93 -41.38
N GLU A 122 -2.94 -13.96 -40.62
CA GLU A 122 -2.94 -15.34 -41.11
C GLU A 122 -4.37 -15.87 -41.30
N SER A 123 -5.31 -15.50 -40.43
CA SER A 123 -6.74 -15.82 -40.60
C SER A 123 -7.33 -15.16 -41.84
N GLU A 124 -7.02 -13.89 -42.09
CA GLU A 124 -7.45 -13.17 -43.30
C GLU A 124 -6.83 -13.77 -44.56
N ARG A 125 -5.56 -14.20 -44.50
CA ARG A 125 -4.92 -14.93 -45.60
C ARG A 125 -5.63 -16.25 -45.89
N ALA A 126 -5.97 -17.04 -44.86
CA ALA A 126 -6.71 -18.28 -45.01
C ALA A 126 -8.10 -18.04 -45.63
N LYS A 127 -8.85 -17.05 -45.12
CA LYS A 127 -10.15 -16.64 -45.68
C LYS A 127 -10.05 -16.21 -47.15
N ALA A 128 -9.01 -15.46 -47.51
CA ALA A 128 -8.79 -15.07 -48.90
C ALA A 128 -8.55 -16.28 -49.81
N LEU A 129 -7.80 -17.28 -49.35
CA LEU A 129 -7.58 -18.53 -50.09
C LEU A 129 -8.85 -19.37 -50.20
N GLU A 130 -9.63 -19.50 -49.12
CA GLU A 130 -10.92 -20.18 -49.15
C GLU A 130 -11.93 -19.47 -50.05
N GLY A 131 -11.96 -18.13 -50.04
CA GLY A 131 -12.77 -17.34 -50.95
C GLY A 131 -12.41 -17.62 -52.41
N ARG A 132 -11.11 -17.64 -52.75
CA ARG A 132 -10.65 -18.03 -54.10
C ARG A 132 -11.04 -19.47 -54.46
N ARG A 133 -10.95 -20.42 -53.53
CA ARG A 133 -11.37 -21.81 -53.75
C ARG A 133 -12.87 -21.92 -54.02
N ARG A 134 -13.71 -21.21 -53.25
CA ARG A 134 -15.17 -21.20 -53.46
C ARG A 134 -15.53 -20.62 -54.82
N LEU A 135 -14.94 -19.48 -55.18
CA LEU A 135 -15.14 -18.86 -56.50
C LEU A 135 -14.71 -19.79 -57.64
N ALA A 136 -13.63 -20.55 -57.48
CA ALA A 136 -13.21 -21.54 -58.48
C ALA A 136 -14.21 -22.71 -58.61
N ILE A 137 -14.79 -23.17 -57.51
CA ILE A 137 -15.83 -24.22 -57.52
C ILE A 137 -17.11 -23.68 -58.18
N GLU A 138 -17.56 -22.48 -57.83
CA GLU A 138 -18.76 -21.85 -58.40
C GLU A 138 -18.59 -21.57 -59.90
N ALA A 139 -17.40 -21.15 -60.34
CA ALA A 139 -17.10 -20.95 -61.76
C ALA A 139 -16.99 -22.28 -62.54
N ALA A 140 -16.66 -23.38 -61.87
CA ALA A 140 -16.60 -24.72 -62.46
C ALA A 140 -17.97 -25.44 -62.46
N GLU A 141 -18.96 -24.96 -61.71
CA GLU A 141 -20.32 -25.49 -61.82
C GLU A 141 -20.88 -25.20 -63.23
N PRO A 142 -21.51 -26.19 -63.89
CA PRO A 142 -22.15 -25.96 -65.17
C PRO A 142 -23.23 -24.90 -65.01
N ALA A 143 -23.18 -23.85 -65.86
CA ALA A 143 -24.07 -22.71 -65.80
C ALA A 143 -25.52 -23.17 -65.57
N LYS A 144 -26.07 -22.86 -64.39
CA LYS A 144 -27.44 -23.20 -64.04
C LYS A 144 -28.32 -22.60 -65.13
N ALA A 145 -28.94 -23.47 -65.93
CA ALA A 145 -29.83 -23.05 -66.99
C ALA A 145 -30.87 -22.14 -66.35
N LEU A 146 -30.80 -20.84 -66.67
CA LEU A 146 -31.88 -19.92 -66.35
C LEU A 146 -33.14 -20.63 -66.86
N PRO A 147 -34.19 -20.78 -66.03
CA PRO A 147 -35.42 -21.34 -66.55
C PRO A 147 -35.76 -20.50 -67.78
N ALA A 148 -35.69 -21.10 -68.97
CA ALA A 148 -35.98 -20.45 -70.25
C ALA A 148 -37.40 -19.85 -70.27
N ARG A 149 -38.16 -20.13 -69.22
CA ARG A 149 -39.44 -19.58 -68.88
C ARG A 149 -39.43 -19.19 -67.40
N ALA A 150 -38.80 -18.07 -67.07
CA ALA A 150 -39.50 -17.17 -66.16
C ALA A 150 -40.84 -16.92 -66.86
N THR A 151 -41.95 -17.34 -66.25
CA THR A 151 -43.27 -16.89 -66.67
C THR A 151 -43.33 -15.40 -66.37
N ASP A 152 -42.60 -14.61 -67.17
CA ASP A 152 -42.61 -13.18 -67.10
C ASP A 152 -44.00 -12.81 -67.60
N HIS A 153 -44.94 -12.66 -66.66
CA HIS A 153 -46.33 -12.34 -66.95
C HIS A 153 -46.44 -10.88 -67.44
N ARG A 154 -45.40 -10.30 -68.03
CA ARG A 154 -45.44 -8.97 -68.63
C ARG A 154 -45.98 -9.08 -70.06
N ALA A 155 -46.69 -8.05 -70.49
CA ALA A 155 -47.10 -7.92 -71.88
C ALA A 155 -45.86 -7.70 -72.76
N ALA A 156 -45.98 -7.91 -74.08
CA ALA A 156 -44.87 -7.79 -75.02
C ALA A 156 -44.18 -6.40 -75.04
N ASN A 157 -44.87 -5.37 -74.55
CA ASN A 157 -44.35 -4.02 -74.34
C ASN A 157 -43.71 -3.79 -72.95
N GLY A 158 -43.51 -4.85 -72.17
CA GLY A 158 -42.97 -4.79 -70.80
C GLY A 158 -44.00 -4.35 -69.74
N ALA A 159 -45.25 -4.08 -70.11
CA ALA A 159 -46.26 -3.64 -69.15
C ALA A 159 -46.68 -4.77 -68.20
N PRO A 160 -46.88 -4.50 -66.90
CA PRO A 160 -47.42 -5.47 -65.96
C PRO A 160 -48.81 -5.94 -66.38
N THR A 161 -49.05 -7.26 -66.48
CA THR A 161 -50.41 -7.79 -66.73
C THR A 161 -51.17 -8.02 -65.42
N PRO A 162 -52.50 -8.20 -65.43
CA PRO A 162 -53.25 -8.51 -64.22
C PRO A 162 -52.72 -9.71 -63.43
N LEU A 163 -52.16 -10.72 -64.11
CA LEU A 163 -51.53 -11.88 -63.46
C LEU A 163 -50.25 -11.50 -62.69
N THR A 164 -49.49 -10.49 -63.15
CA THR A 164 -48.33 -9.98 -62.37
C THR A 164 -48.75 -9.34 -61.07
N TYR A 165 -49.83 -8.56 -61.08
CA TYR A 165 -50.36 -7.95 -59.85
C TYR A 165 -50.89 -9.00 -58.88
N LEU A 166 -51.57 -10.03 -59.38
CA LEU A 166 -52.04 -11.14 -58.56
C LEU A 166 -50.87 -11.90 -57.91
N GLN A 167 -49.85 -12.23 -58.70
CA GLN A 167 -48.66 -12.91 -58.19
C GLN A 167 -47.90 -12.06 -57.17
N ALA A 168 -47.78 -10.75 -57.40
CA ALA A 168 -47.16 -9.82 -56.47
C ALA A 168 -47.95 -9.74 -55.16
N TYR A 169 -49.28 -9.72 -55.24
CA TYR A 169 -50.16 -9.74 -54.07
C TYR A 169 -50.02 -11.03 -53.27
N GLU A 170 -49.95 -12.18 -53.93
CA GLU A 170 -49.69 -13.45 -53.25
C GLU A 170 -48.31 -13.48 -52.57
N ALA A 171 -47.28 -12.93 -53.24
CA ALA A 171 -45.94 -12.84 -52.68
C ALA A 171 -45.91 -11.97 -51.41
N LEU A 172 -46.58 -10.82 -51.43
CA LEU A 172 -46.74 -9.96 -50.25
C LEU A 172 -47.50 -10.68 -49.12
N ASN A 173 -48.55 -11.44 -49.45
CA ASN A 173 -49.29 -12.25 -48.47
C ASN A 173 -48.47 -13.42 -47.91
N ARG A 174 -47.52 -13.97 -48.67
CA ARG A 174 -46.59 -14.99 -48.16
C ARG A 174 -45.54 -14.36 -47.26
N LEU A 175 -45.04 -13.17 -47.62
CA LEU A 175 -44.07 -12.43 -46.83
C LEU A 175 -44.65 -12.00 -45.47
N SER A 176 -45.86 -11.45 -45.45
CA SER A 176 -46.53 -11.04 -44.20
C SER A 176 -46.71 -12.23 -43.24
N ARG A 177 -47.16 -13.38 -43.77
CA ARG A 177 -47.27 -14.63 -43.00
C ARG A 177 -45.92 -15.16 -42.51
N ASN A 178 -44.84 -14.95 -43.27
CA ASN A 178 -43.51 -15.37 -42.85
C ASN A 178 -42.94 -14.46 -41.76
N ALA A 179 -43.14 -13.15 -41.89
CA ALA A 179 -42.77 -12.17 -40.86
C ALA A 179 -43.52 -12.44 -39.54
N ALA A 180 -44.80 -12.82 -39.59
CA ALA A 180 -45.55 -13.23 -38.41
C ALA A 180 -44.92 -14.45 -37.73
N ARG A 181 -44.57 -15.50 -38.50
CA ARG A 181 -43.89 -16.69 -37.99
C ARG A 181 -42.51 -16.39 -37.39
N GLN A 182 -41.76 -15.46 -37.97
CA GLN A 182 -40.47 -15.03 -37.41
C GLN A 182 -40.65 -14.32 -36.07
N ARG A 183 -41.62 -13.42 -35.94
CA ARG A 183 -41.94 -12.74 -34.68
C ARG A 183 -42.39 -13.73 -33.59
N GLU A 184 -43.20 -14.71 -33.96
CA GLU A 184 -43.62 -15.77 -33.03
C GLU A 184 -42.43 -16.63 -32.59
N ALA A 185 -41.50 -16.96 -33.50
CA ALA A 185 -40.29 -17.69 -33.17
C ALA A 185 -39.34 -16.88 -32.27
N GLU A 186 -39.19 -15.57 -32.53
CA GLU A 186 -38.42 -14.64 -31.70
C GLU A 186 -39.03 -14.46 -30.30
N ALA A 187 -40.36 -14.36 -30.22
CA ALA A 187 -41.08 -14.28 -28.95
C ALA A 187 -40.95 -15.59 -28.15
N ALA A 188 -41.01 -16.75 -28.83
CA ALA A 188 -40.80 -18.05 -28.22
C ALA A 188 -39.35 -18.25 -27.75
N SER A 189 -38.35 -17.74 -28.49
CA SER A 189 -36.95 -17.77 -28.05
C SER A 189 -36.70 -16.81 -26.89
N ALA A 190 -37.28 -15.62 -26.90
CA ALA A 190 -37.22 -14.67 -25.80
C ALA A 190 -37.88 -15.24 -24.52
N TYR A 191 -39.03 -15.92 -24.66
CA TYR A 191 -39.68 -16.59 -23.54
C TYR A 191 -38.82 -17.73 -22.98
N ARG A 192 -38.20 -18.55 -23.86
CA ARG A 192 -37.28 -19.62 -23.47
C ARG A 192 -35.99 -19.09 -22.81
N GLU A 193 -35.49 -17.93 -23.22
CA GLU A 193 -34.34 -17.27 -22.59
C GLU A 193 -34.71 -16.60 -21.25
N SER A 194 -35.99 -16.22 -21.09
CA SER A 194 -36.54 -15.67 -19.85
C SER A 194 -37.00 -16.72 -18.83
N GLU A 195 -36.93 -18.02 -19.16
CA GLU A 195 -37.16 -19.07 -18.15
C GLU A 195 -36.15 -18.88 -17.01
N PRO A 196 -36.61 -18.71 -15.76
CA PRO A 196 -35.70 -18.63 -14.63
C PRO A 196 -34.88 -19.90 -14.58
N TYR A 197 -33.55 -19.77 -14.64
CA TYR A 197 -32.63 -20.86 -14.36
C TYR A 197 -32.95 -21.41 -12.96
N VAL A 198 -33.71 -22.51 -12.91
CA VAL A 198 -33.87 -23.30 -11.70
C VAL A 198 -32.52 -23.95 -11.48
N ARG A 199 -31.68 -23.27 -10.69
CA ARG A 199 -30.42 -23.82 -10.21
C ARG A 199 -30.76 -25.17 -9.58
N PRO A 200 -30.27 -26.31 -10.11
CA PRO A 200 -30.46 -27.58 -9.42
C PRO A 200 -29.91 -27.40 -8.01
N ARG A 201 -30.78 -27.62 -7.01
CA ARG A 201 -30.40 -27.56 -5.60
C ARG A 201 -29.17 -28.47 -5.46
N PRO A 202 -28.01 -27.96 -5.00
CA PRO A 202 -26.87 -28.83 -4.79
C PRO A 202 -27.29 -29.83 -3.71
N GLU A 203 -27.35 -31.10 -4.09
CA GLU A 203 -27.45 -32.19 -3.13
C GLU A 203 -26.33 -32.01 -2.11
N ALA A 204 -26.70 -32.03 -0.83
CA ALA A 204 -25.74 -31.88 0.25
C ALA A 204 -24.71 -32.99 0.13
N LEU A 205 -23.47 -32.60 -0.18
CA LEU A 205 -22.33 -33.50 -0.15
C LEU A 205 -22.21 -34.07 1.28
N PRO A 206 -22.04 -35.39 1.45
CA PRO A 206 -21.95 -36.02 2.76
C PRO A 206 -20.80 -35.40 3.57
N GLU A 207 -21.08 -35.08 4.84
CA GLU A 207 -20.12 -34.54 5.79
C GLU A 207 -18.95 -35.52 5.96
N GLY A 208 -17.81 -35.23 5.34
CA GLY A 208 -16.63 -36.08 5.49
C GLY A 208 -15.35 -35.59 4.84
N GLN A 209 -15.39 -34.66 3.89
CA GLN A 209 -14.18 -34.18 3.22
C GLN A 209 -14.19 -32.66 3.09
N ARG A 210 -13.71 -31.98 4.14
CA ARG A 210 -13.26 -30.58 4.03
C ARG A 210 -11.79 -30.60 3.60
N PRO A 211 -11.40 -29.99 2.46
CA PRO A 211 -10.00 -29.75 2.18
C PRO A 211 -9.44 -28.76 3.22
N ARG A 212 -8.36 -29.16 3.87
CA ARG A 212 -7.63 -28.36 4.85
C ARG A 212 -6.85 -27.28 4.11
N GLY A 213 -7.18 -26.01 4.37
CA GLY A 213 -6.37 -24.85 4.02
C GLY A 213 -6.63 -24.23 2.65
N LEU A 214 -7.60 -23.32 2.57
CA LEU A 214 -7.47 -22.15 1.69
C LEU A 214 -6.98 -20.98 2.54
N PRO A 215 -5.99 -20.19 2.10
CA PRO A 215 -5.65 -18.95 2.76
C PRO A 215 -6.86 -18.01 2.73
N ALA A 216 -7.05 -17.26 3.82
CA ALA A 216 -8.11 -16.27 3.96
C ALA A 216 -8.13 -15.34 2.75
N ALA A 217 -9.31 -15.15 2.17
CA ALA A 217 -9.53 -14.16 1.12
C ALA A 217 -9.03 -12.79 1.63
N PRO A 218 -8.26 -12.02 0.84
CA PRO A 218 -7.84 -10.70 1.25
C PRO A 218 -9.08 -9.85 1.50
N GLN A 219 -9.17 -9.26 2.69
CA GLN A 219 -10.14 -8.22 2.97
C GLN A 219 -9.94 -7.13 1.92
N ARG A 220 -11.01 -6.79 1.18
CA ARG A 220 -11.05 -5.63 0.28
C ARG A 220 -10.99 -4.36 1.13
N THR A 221 -9.81 -3.99 1.61
CA THR A 221 -9.49 -2.63 2.04
C THR A 221 -9.02 -1.85 0.82
N GLY A 222 -9.74 -0.79 0.48
CA GLY A 222 -9.38 0.15 -0.58
C GLY A 222 -10.27 0.05 -1.80
N GLY A 223 -11.37 0.80 -1.80
CA GLY A 223 -12.14 1.08 -3.00
C GLY A 223 -11.25 1.78 -4.03
N PHE A 224 -11.16 1.20 -5.21
CA PHE A 224 -10.49 1.79 -6.36
C PHE A 224 -11.35 2.94 -6.88
N ASP A 225 -10.90 4.18 -6.73
CA ASP A 225 -11.63 5.38 -7.16
C ASP A 225 -11.20 5.76 -8.58
N PHE A 226 -11.83 5.15 -9.58
CA PHE A 226 -11.50 5.32 -11.00
C PHE A 226 -11.87 6.71 -11.56
N PHE A 227 -12.66 7.51 -10.83
CA PHE A 227 -13.10 8.85 -11.27
C PHE A 227 -12.77 9.99 -10.28
N GLY A 228 -11.93 9.75 -9.26
CA GLY A 228 -11.37 10.80 -8.40
C GLY A 228 -12.41 11.69 -7.70
N THR A 229 -13.46 11.11 -7.10
CA THR A 229 -14.48 11.88 -6.36
C THR A 229 -14.86 11.28 -4.99
N GLY A 230 -13.91 10.63 -4.32
CA GLY A 230 -14.04 10.20 -2.91
C GLY A 230 -13.91 11.36 -1.91
N LYS A 231 -15.06 11.90 -1.48
CA LYS A 231 -15.23 12.97 -0.48
C LYS A 231 -14.45 12.77 0.83
N VAL A 232 -13.91 13.90 1.30
CA VAL A 232 -13.48 14.18 2.68
C VAL A 232 -14.65 13.98 3.64
N ALA A 233 -14.70 12.84 4.33
CA ALA A 233 -15.59 12.61 5.46
C ALA A 233 -14.76 12.08 6.64
N GLY A 234 -14.15 13.00 7.39
CA GLY A 234 -13.32 12.59 8.54
C GLY A 234 -12.66 13.69 9.37
N GLN A 235 -12.87 14.98 9.10
CA GLN A 235 -12.32 16.06 9.93
C GLN A 235 -13.30 17.23 10.07
N ARG A 236 -14.41 17.02 10.81
CA ARG A 236 -15.27 18.11 11.34
C ARG A 236 -16.01 17.67 12.61
N ARG A 237 -15.32 17.00 13.54
CA ARG A 237 -15.84 16.69 14.90
C ARG A 237 -14.80 16.83 16.02
N ALA A 238 -13.75 17.63 15.81
CA ALA A 238 -12.73 17.85 16.84
C ALA A 238 -12.28 19.32 16.93
N ARG A 239 -13.16 20.28 16.60
CA ARG A 239 -12.84 21.72 16.71
C ARG A 239 -14.01 22.58 17.18
N GLU A 240 -14.87 22.03 18.04
CA GLU A 240 -15.95 22.79 18.71
C GLU A 240 -15.95 22.66 20.24
N GLU A 241 -15.07 21.85 20.86
CA GLU A 241 -15.02 21.70 22.33
C GLU A 241 -13.92 22.52 23.04
N THR A 242 -13.22 23.42 22.34
CA THR A 242 -12.17 24.27 22.95
C THR A 242 -12.46 25.77 22.90
N SER A 243 -13.74 26.17 22.74
CA SER A 243 -14.15 27.58 22.78
C SER A 243 -15.22 27.91 23.84
N GLU A 244 -15.39 27.06 24.86
CA GLU A 244 -16.16 27.38 26.08
C GLU A 244 -15.31 27.10 27.33
N ARG A 245 -14.20 27.84 27.47
CA ARG A 245 -13.49 28.12 28.73
C ARG A 245 -12.48 29.23 28.46
N GLY A 246 -13.00 30.46 28.48
CA GLY A 246 -12.28 31.71 28.36
C GLY A 246 -13.21 32.84 28.73
#